data_AF-F7V975-F1
#
_entry.id   AF-F7V975-F1
#
_cell.length_a   1.000
_cell.length_b   1.000
_cell.length_c   1.000
_cell.angle_alpha   90.00
_cell.angle_beta   90.00
_cell.angle_gamma   90.00
#
_symmetry.space_group_name_H-M   'P 1'
#
loop_
_entity.id
_entity.type
_entity.pdbx_description
1 polymer ?
#
loop_
_entity_poly.entity_id
_entity_poly.type
_entity_poly.pdbx_seq_one_letter_code
_entity_poly.pdbx_strand_id
1 'polypeptide(L)'
;MNIKQHIAQRNLKEAFTYQGHSTKPYDTQATVTKAEDDIAWVHIPGGISETPVQRSIDAKVGDTVTLRVSGGSAWITGNLSSPPTDDTAANDAKEHAKEAKVTAVRAQGTADGAKNLADKAGSAAENAANAAGTAGTAAKQAAAQADQAKTDAASARNAANKVNVKFSSLIRKTDDGIECGMVPDASTLTDGNSVIVPAALVNTDGSFDVNLITYTNTSGTVSRTKSVRFASFGKEAVIGETNQTHARIDTDSFDIIDADGSIRASLGGATPLLQIGKFTFTNRENGNLTLQLN
;
A
#
# COMPACT_ATOMS: atom_id res chain seq x y z
N MET A 1 145.70 -9.37 5.63
CA MET A 1 144.56 -10.03 6.30
C MET A 1 143.69 -8.96 6.93
N ASN A 2 142.61 -8.54 6.25
CA ASN A 2 141.83 -7.35 6.62
C ASN A 2 140.48 -7.76 7.25
N ILE A 3 140.50 -7.99 8.56
CA ILE A 3 139.39 -8.53 9.37
C ILE A 3 138.11 -7.69 9.24
N LYS A 4 138.23 -6.39 8.94
CA LYS A 4 137.09 -5.48 8.77
C LYS A 4 136.25 -5.77 7.52
N GLN A 5 136.85 -6.25 6.43
CA GLN A 5 136.09 -6.62 5.22
C GLN A 5 135.29 -7.90 5.41
N HIS A 6 135.76 -8.82 6.25
CA HIS A 6 135.07 -10.09 6.49
C HIS A 6 133.84 -9.94 7.39
N ILE A 7 133.87 -9.03 8.38
CA ILE A 7 132.72 -8.72 9.23
C ILE A 7 131.63 -7.97 8.45
N ALA A 8 132.02 -7.02 7.58
CA ALA A 8 131.08 -6.30 6.73
C ALA A 8 130.36 -7.23 5.73
N GLN A 9 131.08 -8.17 5.12
CA GLN A 9 130.48 -9.16 4.22
C GLN A 9 129.60 -10.18 4.96
N ARG A 10 129.93 -10.54 6.20
CA ARG A 10 129.10 -11.43 7.01
C ARG A 10 127.80 -10.76 7.47
N ASN A 11 127.85 -9.49 7.88
CA ASN A 11 126.66 -8.72 8.25
C ASN A 11 125.75 -8.43 7.06
N LEU A 12 126.31 -8.20 5.87
CA LEU A 12 125.53 -8.11 4.63
C LEU A 12 124.89 -9.45 4.26
N LYS A 13 125.61 -10.57 4.43
CA LYS A 13 125.06 -11.89 4.13
C LYS A 13 123.97 -12.31 5.11
N GLU A 14 124.11 -11.96 6.40
CA GLU A 14 123.08 -12.18 7.43
C GLU A 14 121.84 -11.27 7.22
N ALA A 15 122.03 -10.03 6.73
CA ALA A 15 120.93 -9.13 6.34
C ALA A 15 120.18 -9.56 5.08
N PHE A 16 120.85 -10.23 4.13
CA PHE A 16 120.22 -10.79 2.92
C PHE A 16 119.60 -12.19 3.13
N THR A 17 119.80 -12.81 4.29
CA THR A 17 119.07 -14.02 4.74
C THR A 17 117.89 -13.69 5.67
N TYR A 18 117.22 -12.56 5.46
CA TYR A 18 115.89 -12.35 6.06
C TYR A 18 114.84 -13.08 5.21
N GLN A 19 114.75 -14.40 5.41
CA GLN A 19 113.74 -15.24 4.78
C GLN A 19 112.34 -14.86 5.29
N GLY A 20 111.39 -14.82 4.36
CA GLY A 20 110.06 -14.24 4.52
C GLY A 20 109.29 -14.73 5.76
N HIS A 21 108.97 -13.77 6.63
CA HIS A 21 107.82 -13.91 7.51
C HIS A 21 106.56 -13.69 6.66
N SER A 22 105.84 -14.75 6.32
CA SER A 22 104.43 -14.58 5.96
C SER A 22 103.73 -13.93 7.16
N THR A 23 103.02 -12.82 6.96
CA THR A 23 102.15 -12.29 7.99
C THR A 23 101.19 -13.39 8.45
N LYS A 24 101.01 -13.53 9.77
CA LYS A 24 100.05 -14.51 10.30
C LYS A 24 98.67 -14.21 9.71
N PRO A 25 97.88 -15.22 9.34
CA PRO A 25 96.53 -14.97 8.84
C PRO A 25 95.71 -14.16 9.84
N TYR A 26 95.04 -13.12 9.37
CA TYR A 26 94.14 -12.31 10.20
C TYR A 26 92.90 -11.91 9.42
N ASP A 27 91.79 -11.76 10.15
CA ASP A 27 90.53 -11.25 9.63
C ASP A 27 90.42 -9.76 10.00
N THR A 28 89.97 -8.94 9.06
CA THR A 28 89.81 -7.49 9.27
C THR A 28 88.64 -6.94 8.45
N GLN A 29 88.30 -5.68 8.66
CA GLN A 29 87.33 -4.95 7.85
C GLN A 29 88.05 -3.99 6.91
N ALA A 30 87.49 -3.77 5.73
CA ALA A 30 87.95 -2.75 4.79
C ALA A 30 86.79 -2.13 4.04
N THR A 31 87.04 -0.97 3.47
CA THR A 31 86.08 -0.30 2.57
C THR A 31 86.48 -0.53 1.13
N VAL A 32 85.54 -0.92 0.29
CA VAL A 32 85.79 -1.08 -1.15
C VAL A 32 85.92 0.30 -1.80
N THR A 33 87.07 0.59 -2.40
CA THR A 33 87.37 1.87 -3.04
C THR A 33 87.20 1.81 -4.57
N LYS A 34 87.34 0.61 -5.15
CA LYS A 34 87.14 0.35 -6.58
C LYS A 34 86.70 -1.11 -6.76
N ALA A 35 85.82 -1.38 -7.73
CA ALA A 35 85.46 -2.75 -8.09
C ALA A 35 85.40 -2.89 -9.62
N GLU A 36 86.17 -3.83 -10.18
CA GLU A 36 86.26 -4.11 -11.61
C GLU A 36 86.32 -5.64 -11.81
N ASP A 37 85.47 -6.18 -12.69
CA ASP A 37 85.39 -7.62 -12.95
C ASP A 37 85.38 -8.44 -11.66
N ASP A 38 86.29 -9.40 -11.50
CA ASP A 38 86.39 -10.27 -10.32
C ASP A 38 87.34 -9.74 -9.22
N ILE A 39 87.75 -8.47 -9.30
CA ILE A 39 88.70 -7.85 -8.36
C ILE A 39 88.08 -6.61 -7.71
N ALA A 40 88.07 -6.61 -6.37
CA ALA A 40 87.75 -5.44 -5.58
C ALA A 40 89.03 -4.87 -4.96
N TRP A 41 89.23 -3.56 -5.09
CA TRP A 41 90.27 -2.84 -4.36
C TRP A 41 89.69 -2.36 -3.05
N VAL A 42 90.34 -2.72 -1.95
CA VAL A 42 89.87 -2.42 -0.61
C VAL A 42 90.92 -1.64 0.17
N HIS A 43 90.44 -0.66 0.94
CA HIS A 43 91.24 0.10 1.88
C HIS A 43 91.19 -0.57 3.25
N ILE A 44 92.29 -1.25 3.62
CA ILE A 44 92.44 -1.84 4.96
C ILE A 44 92.91 -0.74 5.92
N PRO A 45 92.20 -0.46 7.02
CA PRO A 45 92.60 0.54 8.01
C PRO A 45 94.05 0.30 8.49
N GLY A 46 94.89 1.33 8.39
CA GLY A 46 96.33 1.25 8.72
C GLY A 46 97.23 0.83 7.55
N GLY A 47 96.67 0.46 6.40
CA GLY A 47 97.40 0.26 5.14
C GLY A 47 97.63 1.58 4.40
N ILE A 48 98.76 1.67 3.69
CA ILE A 48 99.14 2.88 2.93
C ILE A 48 98.61 2.82 1.49
N SER A 49 98.28 1.63 0.99
CA SER A 49 97.83 1.40 -0.38
C SER A 49 96.60 0.51 -0.44
N GLU A 50 95.77 0.75 -1.45
CA GLU A 50 94.65 -0.11 -1.80
C GLU A 50 95.14 -1.51 -2.14
N THR A 51 94.48 -2.51 -1.55
CA THR A 51 94.85 -3.92 -1.75
C THR A 51 93.86 -4.55 -2.72
N PRO A 52 94.31 -5.13 -3.85
CA PRO A 52 93.43 -5.89 -4.73
C PRO A 52 93.06 -7.22 -4.07
N VAL A 53 91.77 -7.54 -4.06
CA VAL A 53 91.19 -8.70 -3.39
C VAL A 53 90.28 -9.41 -4.39
N GLN A 54 90.40 -10.73 -4.45
CA GLN A 54 89.49 -11.52 -5.29
C GLN A 54 88.06 -11.45 -4.74
N ARG A 55 87.11 -11.13 -5.61
CA ARG A 55 85.71 -10.97 -5.26
C ARG A 55 84.99 -12.32 -5.27
N SER A 56 84.93 -12.96 -4.12
CA SER A 56 84.14 -14.18 -3.88
C SER A 56 82.66 -13.92 -3.59
N ILE A 57 82.30 -12.68 -3.25
CA ILE A 57 80.94 -12.22 -2.91
C ILE A 57 80.74 -10.83 -3.53
N ASP A 58 79.52 -10.49 -3.96
CA ASP A 58 79.25 -9.16 -4.54
C ASP A 58 79.58 -8.03 -3.53
N ALA A 59 80.32 -7.04 -4.01
CA ALA A 59 80.82 -5.93 -3.22
C ALA A 59 80.95 -4.70 -4.12
N LYS A 60 80.25 -3.62 -3.76
CA LYS A 60 80.18 -2.37 -4.51
C LYS A 60 81.08 -1.32 -3.87
N VAL A 61 81.49 -0.33 -4.68
CA VAL A 61 82.28 0.81 -4.18
C VAL A 61 81.54 1.50 -3.03
N GLY A 62 82.22 1.69 -1.90
CA GLY A 62 81.67 2.22 -0.65
C GLY A 62 81.19 1.16 0.35
N ASP A 63 81.11 -0.11 -0.03
CA ASP A 63 80.73 -1.18 0.91
C ASP A 63 81.82 -1.42 1.95
N THR A 64 81.41 -1.69 3.18
CA THR A 64 82.29 -2.23 4.23
C THR A 64 82.25 -3.75 4.13
N VAL A 65 83.42 -4.36 3.91
CA VAL A 65 83.57 -5.81 3.76
C VAL A 65 84.44 -6.38 4.87
N THR A 66 84.19 -7.62 5.25
CA THR A 66 85.12 -8.43 6.04
C THR A 66 86.01 -9.19 5.09
N LEU A 67 87.31 -9.20 5.36
CA LEU A 67 88.30 -9.90 4.55
C LEU A 67 89.26 -10.69 5.42
N ARG A 68 89.82 -11.73 4.83
CA ARG A 68 90.89 -12.54 5.43
C ARG A 68 92.15 -12.38 4.61
N VAL A 69 93.24 -11.99 5.26
CA VAL A 69 94.57 -11.88 4.64
C VAL A 69 95.40 -13.08 5.07
N SER A 70 95.97 -13.83 4.12
CA SER A 70 96.79 -15.01 4.40
C SER A 70 97.71 -15.33 3.23
N GLY A 71 98.95 -15.70 3.50
CA GLY A 71 99.85 -16.27 2.48
C GLY A 71 100.14 -15.34 1.29
N GLY A 72 100.08 -14.02 1.47
CA GLY A 72 100.27 -13.04 0.39
C GLY A 72 99.03 -12.77 -0.46
N SER A 73 97.86 -13.28 -0.07
CA SER A 73 96.59 -13.03 -0.74
C SER A 73 95.52 -12.56 0.24
N ALA A 74 94.49 -11.90 -0.27
CA ALA A 74 93.32 -11.50 0.48
C ALA A 74 92.06 -11.94 -0.27
N TRP A 75 91.02 -12.33 0.46
CA TRP A 75 89.70 -12.63 -0.09
C TRP A 75 88.59 -12.04 0.78
N ILE A 76 87.50 -11.63 0.15
CA ILE A 76 86.32 -11.11 0.83
C ILE A 76 85.54 -12.27 1.46
N THR A 77 85.38 -12.25 2.77
CA THR A 77 84.64 -13.27 3.52
C THR A 77 83.20 -12.86 3.85
N GLY A 78 82.86 -11.58 3.71
CA GLY A 78 81.49 -11.10 3.85
C GLY A 78 81.33 -9.62 3.49
N ASN A 79 80.11 -9.23 3.08
CA ASN A 79 79.74 -7.84 2.87
C ASN A 79 78.83 -7.38 4.02
N LEU A 80 79.29 -6.42 4.83
CA LEU A 80 78.54 -5.91 5.98
C LEU A 80 77.51 -4.85 5.57
N SER A 81 77.77 -4.12 4.48
CA SER A 81 76.86 -3.08 3.96
C SER A 81 75.69 -3.68 3.20
N SER A 82 75.91 -4.78 2.50
CA SER A 82 74.90 -5.52 1.74
C SER A 82 75.04 -7.01 2.01
N PRO A 83 74.62 -7.50 3.19
CA PRO A 83 74.59 -8.93 3.44
C PRO A 83 73.68 -9.61 2.40
N PRO A 84 74.00 -10.83 1.93
CA PRO A 84 73.12 -11.55 1.02
C PRO A 84 71.83 -11.94 1.76
N THR A 85 70.80 -11.09 1.68
CA THR A 85 69.47 -11.37 2.21
C THR A 85 68.63 -12.07 1.15
N ASP A 86 67.96 -13.13 1.55
CA ASP A 86 66.95 -13.79 0.72
C ASP A 86 65.63 -13.01 0.82
N ASP A 87 65.37 -12.15 -0.16
CA ASP A 87 64.16 -11.32 -0.22
C ASP A 87 62.95 -12.06 -0.81
N THR A 88 63.06 -13.36 -1.09
CA THR A 88 62.00 -14.17 -1.73
C THR A 88 60.67 -14.05 -0.97
N ALA A 89 60.69 -14.22 0.35
CA ALA A 89 59.49 -14.13 1.17
C ALA A 89 58.83 -12.73 1.14
N ALA A 90 59.62 -11.66 1.03
CA ALA A 90 59.09 -10.30 0.95
C ALA A 90 58.46 -10.01 -0.42
N ASN A 91 59.01 -10.57 -1.49
CA ASN A 91 58.44 -10.46 -2.82
C ASN A 91 57.16 -11.30 -2.94
N ASP A 92 57.13 -12.51 -2.41
CA ASP A 92 55.94 -13.36 -2.36
C ASP A 92 54.81 -12.68 -1.56
N ALA A 93 55.13 -12.08 -0.41
CA ALA A 93 54.15 -11.34 0.37
C ALA A 93 53.54 -10.15 -0.39
N LYS A 94 54.35 -9.44 -1.20
CA LYS A 94 53.85 -8.33 -2.05
C LYS A 94 52.89 -8.83 -3.13
N GLU A 95 53.19 -9.96 -3.77
CA GLU A 95 52.30 -10.53 -4.79
C GLU A 95 50.99 -11.02 -4.17
N HIS A 96 51.03 -11.73 -3.05
CA HIS A 96 49.83 -12.13 -2.32
C HIS A 96 48.99 -10.93 -1.86
N ALA A 97 49.62 -9.83 -1.43
CA ALA A 97 48.89 -8.61 -1.07
C ALA A 97 48.17 -7.98 -2.26
N LYS A 98 48.77 -8.01 -3.47
CA LYS A 98 48.11 -7.54 -4.70
C LYS A 98 46.92 -8.42 -5.06
N GLU A 99 47.08 -9.73 -5.01
CA GLU A 99 46.00 -10.69 -5.28
C GLU A 99 44.84 -10.55 -4.29
N ALA A 100 45.15 -10.39 -3.00
CA ALA A 100 44.16 -10.15 -1.96
C ALA A 100 43.39 -8.86 -2.21
N LYS A 101 44.07 -7.78 -2.62
CA LYS A 101 43.42 -6.51 -2.98
C LYS A 101 42.46 -6.67 -4.17
N VAL A 102 42.89 -7.35 -5.23
CA VAL A 102 42.03 -7.61 -6.41
C VAL A 102 40.80 -8.42 -6.00
N THR A 103 40.98 -9.44 -5.17
CA THR A 103 39.90 -10.28 -4.65
C THR A 103 38.91 -9.47 -3.81
N ALA A 104 39.42 -8.60 -2.92
CA ALA A 104 38.59 -7.73 -2.09
C ALA A 104 37.74 -6.76 -2.92
N VAL A 105 38.32 -6.15 -3.96
CA VAL A 105 37.59 -5.26 -4.87
C VAL A 105 36.48 -6.01 -5.62
N ARG A 106 36.77 -7.23 -6.11
CA ARG A 106 35.76 -8.06 -6.77
C ARG A 106 34.63 -8.47 -5.82
N ALA A 107 34.97 -8.81 -4.57
CA ALA A 107 33.99 -9.13 -3.54
C ALA A 107 33.08 -7.93 -3.23
N GLN A 108 33.65 -6.73 -3.11
CA GLN A 108 32.89 -5.50 -2.92
C GLN A 108 31.92 -5.24 -4.08
N GLY A 109 32.39 -5.33 -5.33
CA GLY A 109 31.51 -5.16 -6.49
C GLY A 109 30.39 -6.19 -6.56
N THR A 110 30.65 -7.42 -6.11
CA THR A 110 29.61 -8.46 -5.99
C THR A 110 28.58 -8.12 -4.91
N ALA A 111 29.04 -7.61 -3.76
CA ALA A 111 28.16 -7.19 -2.66
C ALA A 111 27.29 -5.99 -3.07
N ASP A 112 27.86 -5.00 -3.76
CA ASP A 112 27.11 -3.85 -4.28
C ASP A 112 26.06 -4.29 -5.33
N GLY A 113 26.43 -5.24 -6.20
CA GLY A 113 25.50 -5.86 -7.15
C GLY A 113 24.35 -6.58 -6.45
N ALA A 114 24.64 -7.36 -5.42
CA ALA A 114 23.65 -8.06 -4.62
C ALA A 114 22.71 -7.08 -3.89
N LYS A 115 23.25 -5.99 -3.32
CA LYS A 115 22.45 -4.93 -2.69
C LYS A 115 21.49 -4.28 -3.69
N ASN A 116 21.99 -3.89 -4.86
CA ASN A 116 21.15 -3.28 -5.91
C ASN A 116 20.03 -4.22 -6.39
N LEU A 117 20.29 -5.53 -6.47
CA LEU A 117 19.27 -6.52 -6.79
C LEU A 117 18.23 -6.66 -5.67
N ALA A 118 18.68 -6.66 -4.41
CA ALA A 118 17.78 -6.70 -3.26
C ALA A 118 16.87 -5.46 -3.20
N ASP A 119 17.41 -4.27 -3.44
CA ASP A 119 16.63 -3.02 -3.48
C ASP A 119 15.57 -3.06 -4.59
N LYS A 120 15.93 -3.52 -5.79
CA LYS A 120 14.98 -3.71 -6.91
C LYS A 120 13.89 -4.74 -6.58
N ALA A 121 14.26 -5.84 -5.92
CA ALA A 121 13.30 -6.85 -5.48
C ALA A 121 12.33 -6.27 -4.43
N GLY A 122 12.83 -5.45 -3.51
CA GLY A 122 12.02 -4.72 -2.53
C GLY A 122 10.99 -3.81 -3.19
N SER A 123 11.43 -2.96 -4.14
CA SER A 123 10.51 -2.08 -4.87
C SER A 123 9.48 -2.86 -5.71
N ALA A 124 9.87 -3.99 -6.31
CA ALA A 124 8.94 -4.85 -7.05
C ALA A 124 7.88 -5.46 -6.12
N ALA A 125 8.28 -5.90 -4.92
CA ALA A 125 7.36 -6.43 -3.92
C ALA A 125 6.37 -5.36 -3.41
N GLU A 126 6.84 -4.13 -3.16
CA GLU A 126 5.99 -3.01 -2.76
C GLU A 126 4.96 -2.66 -3.85
N ASN A 127 5.39 -2.60 -5.11
CA ASN A 127 4.50 -2.37 -6.24
C ASN A 127 3.43 -3.47 -6.38
N ALA A 128 3.83 -4.73 -6.19
CA ALA A 128 2.90 -5.87 -6.21
C ALA A 128 1.87 -5.79 -5.07
N ALA A 129 2.31 -5.42 -3.86
CA ALA A 129 1.42 -5.23 -2.71
C ALA A 129 0.40 -4.10 -2.96
N ASN A 130 0.86 -2.98 -3.51
CA ASN A 130 -0.01 -1.85 -3.87
C ASN A 130 -1.05 -2.25 -4.94
N ALA A 131 -0.63 -2.95 -5.99
CA ALA A 131 -1.53 -3.45 -7.03
C ALA A 131 -2.59 -4.41 -6.46
N ALA A 132 -2.19 -5.32 -5.54
CA ALA A 132 -3.12 -6.20 -4.85
C ALA A 132 -4.12 -5.42 -3.98
N GLY A 133 -3.69 -4.35 -3.31
CA GLY A 133 -4.55 -3.46 -2.54
C GLY A 133 -5.60 -2.75 -3.40
N THR A 134 -5.20 -2.22 -4.56
CA THR A 134 -6.13 -1.63 -5.54
C THR A 134 -7.14 -2.65 -6.06
N ALA A 135 -6.68 -3.85 -6.44
CA ALA A 135 -7.55 -4.92 -6.90
C ALA A 135 -8.56 -5.35 -5.82
N GLY A 136 -8.12 -5.48 -4.56
CA GLY A 136 -8.99 -5.78 -3.43
C GLY A 136 -10.05 -4.70 -3.18
N THR A 137 -9.70 -3.43 -3.36
CA THR A 137 -10.65 -2.32 -3.25
C THR A 137 -11.69 -2.36 -4.37
N ALA A 138 -11.27 -2.60 -5.62
CA ALA A 138 -12.16 -2.76 -6.76
C ALA A 138 -13.13 -3.94 -6.58
N ALA A 139 -12.64 -5.07 -6.05
CA ALA A 139 -13.48 -6.24 -5.74
C ALA A 139 -14.56 -5.92 -4.69
N LYS A 140 -14.22 -5.18 -3.63
CA LYS A 140 -15.20 -4.73 -2.63
C LYS A 140 -16.28 -3.81 -3.22
N GLN A 141 -15.89 -2.89 -4.10
CA GLN A 141 -16.83 -2.00 -4.77
C GLN A 141 -17.77 -2.78 -5.70
N ALA A 142 -17.24 -3.74 -6.47
CA ALA A 142 -18.04 -4.61 -7.33
C ALA A 142 -19.05 -5.45 -6.53
N ALA A 143 -18.64 -5.97 -5.36
CA ALA A 143 -19.54 -6.70 -4.47
C ALA A 143 -20.69 -5.80 -3.95
N ALA A 144 -20.38 -4.58 -3.51
CA ALA A 144 -21.39 -3.63 -3.06
C ALA A 144 -22.37 -3.24 -4.18
N GLN A 145 -21.88 -3.05 -5.41
CA GLN A 145 -22.72 -2.80 -6.58
C GLN A 145 -23.65 -3.99 -6.89
N ALA A 146 -23.17 -5.22 -6.73
CA ALA A 146 -23.99 -6.42 -6.93
C ALA A 146 -25.12 -6.52 -5.87
N ASP A 147 -24.83 -6.19 -4.61
CA ASP A 147 -25.83 -6.17 -3.53
C ASP A 147 -26.89 -5.08 -3.77
N GLN A 148 -26.47 -3.91 -4.25
CA GLN A 148 -27.40 -2.84 -4.62
C GLN A 148 -28.29 -3.28 -5.80
N ALA A 149 -27.70 -3.84 -6.85
CA ALA A 149 -28.45 -4.33 -8.02
C ALA A 149 -29.48 -5.41 -7.63
N LYS A 150 -29.15 -6.29 -6.68
CA LYS A 150 -30.09 -7.27 -6.11
C LYS A 150 -31.27 -6.60 -5.42
N THR A 151 -31.02 -5.55 -4.64
CA THR A 151 -32.05 -4.78 -3.94
C THR A 151 -32.95 -4.02 -4.91
N ASP A 152 -32.36 -3.41 -5.94
CA ASP A 152 -33.08 -2.69 -6.98
C ASP A 152 -33.96 -3.65 -7.80
N ALA A 153 -33.44 -4.83 -8.14
CA ALA A 153 -34.19 -5.87 -8.83
C ALA A 153 -35.40 -6.36 -8.02
N ALA A 154 -35.24 -6.55 -6.70
CA ALA A 154 -36.35 -6.91 -5.82
C ALA A 154 -37.41 -5.80 -5.76
N SER A 155 -36.98 -4.55 -5.67
CA SER A 155 -37.86 -3.37 -5.65
C SER A 155 -38.64 -3.24 -6.97
N ALA A 156 -37.97 -3.42 -8.10
CA ALA A 156 -38.59 -3.40 -9.43
C ALA A 156 -39.61 -4.53 -9.59
N ARG A 157 -39.30 -5.75 -9.13
CA ARG A 157 -40.25 -6.88 -9.13
C ARG A 157 -41.49 -6.57 -8.30
N ASN A 158 -41.32 -5.98 -7.12
CA ASN A 158 -42.45 -5.61 -6.25
C ASN A 158 -43.32 -4.53 -6.90
N ALA A 159 -42.71 -3.54 -7.55
CA ALA A 159 -43.44 -2.50 -8.28
C ALA A 159 -44.24 -3.10 -9.45
N ALA A 160 -43.63 -3.99 -10.25
CA ALA A 160 -44.30 -4.66 -11.36
C ALA A 160 -45.50 -5.51 -10.90
N ASN A 161 -45.36 -6.24 -9.78
CA ASN A 161 -46.45 -7.05 -9.22
C ASN A 161 -47.65 -6.20 -8.77
N LYS A 162 -47.46 -4.95 -8.34
CA LYS A 162 -48.57 -4.05 -8.00
C LYS A 162 -49.39 -3.62 -9.22
N VAL A 163 -48.78 -3.57 -10.40
CA VAL A 163 -49.47 -3.15 -11.64
C VAL A 163 -50.24 -4.32 -12.27
N ASN A 164 -49.81 -5.57 -12.04
CA ASN A 164 -50.41 -6.77 -12.65
C ASN A 164 -51.56 -7.39 -11.84
N VAL A 165 -52.22 -6.59 -10.98
CA VAL A 165 -53.38 -7.06 -10.23
C VAL A 165 -54.53 -7.30 -11.20
N LYS A 166 -55.00 -8.55 -11.27
CA LYS A 166 -56.21 -8.90 -12.01
C LYS A 166 -57.42 -8.49 -11.18
N PHE A 167 -58.45 -8.02 -11.85
CA PHE A 167 -59.71 -7.66 -11.22
C PHE A 167 -60.81 -8.61 -11.70
N SER A 168 -61.60 -9.07 -10.75
CA SER A 168 -62.88 -9.72 -11.02
C SER A 168 -64.00 -8.72 -10.79
N SER A 169 -65.07 -8.80 -11.58
CA SER A 169 -66.29 -8.05 -11.31
C SER A 169 -67.02 -8.69 -10.14
N LEU A 170 -67.22 -7.93 -9.07
CA LEU A 170 -68.14 -8.28 -8.00
C LEU A 170 -69.47 -7.57 -8.25
N ILE A 171 -70.52 -8.37 -8.38
CA ILE A 171 -71.90 -7.91 -8.29
C ILE A 171 -72.53 -8.72 -7.17
N ARG A 172 -72.82 -8.09 -6.02
CA ARG A 172 -73.43 -8.76 -4.88
C ARG A 172 -74.65 -7.99 -4.40
N LYS A 173 -75.72 -8.72 -4.12
CA LYS A 173 -76.86 -8.20 -3.38
C LYS A 173 -76.55 -8.27 -1.88
N THR A 174 -76.62 -7.13 -1.21
CA THR A 174 -76.52 -6.98 0.24
C THR A 174 -77.89 -6.57 0.79
N ASP A 175 -78.03 -6.51 2.11
CA ASP A 175 -79.26 -6.04 2.76
C ASP A 175 -79.54 -4.57 2.44
N ASP A 176 -78.49 -3.80 2.16
CA ASP A 176 -78.53 -2.36 1.90
C ASP A 176 -78.60 -1.99 0.40
N GLY A 177 -78.43 -2.96 -0.52
CA GLY A 177 -78.48 -2.69 -1.96
C GLY A 177 -77.74 -3.68 -2.87
N ILE A 178 -77.28 -3.19 -4.02
CA ILE A 178 -76.42 -3.91 -4.97
C ILE A 178 -75.05 -3.23 -4.99
N GLU A 179 -74.04 -3.93 -4.49
CA GLU A 179 -72.63 -3.53 -4.63
C GLU A 179 -72.11 -4.00 -5.99
N CYS A 180 -71.64 -3.05 -6.80
CA CYS A 180 -71.03 -3.27 -8.10
C CYS A 180 -69.60 -2.71 -8.09
N GLY A 181 -68.59 -3.55 -8.21
CA GLY A 181 -67.20 -3.08 -8.19
C GLY A 181 -66.20 -4.08 -8.72
N MET A 182 -64.95 -3.65 -8.77
CA MET A 182 -63.82 -4.51 -9.07
C MET A 182 -63.23 -5.03 -7.76
N VAL A 183 -63.11 -6.35 -7.62
CA VAL A 183 -62.39 -7.00 -6.52
C VAL A 183 -61.08 -7.56 -7.06
N PRO A 184 -59.94 -7.20 -6.46
CA PRO A 184 -58.65 -7.72 -6.90
C PRO A 184 -58.56 -9.22 -6.62
N ASP A 185 -57.98 -9.97 -7.56
CA ASP A 185 -57.75 -11.39 -7.45
C ASP A 185 -56.57 -11.66 -6.49
N ALA A 186 -56.83 -12.43 -5.44
CA ALA A 186 -55.85 -12.80 -4.42
C ALA A 186 -54.63 -13.54 -4.99
N SER A 187 -54.77 -14.21 -6.14
CA SER A 187 -53.65 -14.88 -6.84
C SER A 187 -52.67 -13.88 -7.46
N THR A 188 -53.05 -12.61 -7.62
CA THR A 188 -52.24 -11.57 -8.27
C THR A 188 -51.88 -10.40 -7.37
N LEU A 189 -52.72 -10.05 -6.40
CA LEU A 189 -52.35 -9.13 -5.33
C LEU A 189 -51.47 -9.87 -4.32
N THR A 190 -50.17 -9.60 -4.26
CA THR A 190 -49.25 -10.28 -3.33
C THR A 190 -49.69 -10.08 -1.87
N ASP A 191 -49.50 -11.11 -1.04
CA ASP A 191 -49.82 -11.06 0.39
C ASP A 191 -49.17 -9.86 1.11
N GLY A 192 -49.92 -9.23 2.02
CA GLY A 192 -49.52 -8.02 2.74
C GLY A 192 -49.66 -6.70 1.95
N ASN A 193 -49.98 -6.75 0.65
CA ASN A 193 -50.21 -5.55 -0.14
C ASN A 193 -51.69 -5.14 -0.17
N SER A 194 -51.90 -3.85 -0.47
CA SER A 194 -53.22 -3.24 -0.63
C SER A 194 -53.35 -2.54 -1.97
N VAL A 195 -54.59 -2.48 -2.49
CA VAL A 195 -54.96 -1.70 -3.68
C VAL A 195 -56.25 -0.94 -3.42
N ILE A 196 -56.36 0.25 -4.00
CA ILE A 196 -57.56 1.10 -3.93
C ILE A 196 -58.29 0.97 -5.28
N VAL A 197 -59.57 0.66 -5.22
CA VAL A 197 -60.42 0.45 -6.39
C VAL A 197 -61.70 1.27 -6.23
N PRO A 198 -62.15 1.97 -7.28
CA PRO A 198 -63.47 2.57 -7.28
C PRO A 198 -64.54 1.49 -7.30
N ALA A 199 -65.61 1.70 -6.54
CA ALA A 199 -66.79 0.86 -6.53
C ALA A 199 -68.05 1.72 -6.47
N ALA A 200 -69.13 1.18 -6.99
CA ALA A 200 -70.46 1.76 -6.94
C ALA A 200 -71.35 0.92 -6.03
N LEU A 201 -72.16 1.57 -5.20
CA LEU A 201 -73.23 0.92 -4.44
C LEU A 201 -74.56 1.55 -4.85
N VAL A 202 -75.47 0.72 -5.34
CA VAL A 202 -76.86 1.12 -5.60
C VAL A 202 -77.67 0.72 -4.39
N ASN A 203 -78.10 1.69 -3.59
CA ASN A 203 -78.84 1.45 -2.35
C ASN A 203 -80.28 1.00 -2.65
N THR A 204 -80.91 0.32 -1.69
CA THR A 204 -82.29 -0.20 -1.82
C THR A 204 -83.33 0.90 -2.04
N ASP A 205 -83.05 2.14 -1.61
CA ASP A 205 -83.88 3.32 -1.84
C ASP A 205 -83.70 3.95 -3.23
N GLY A 206 -82.84 3.38 -4.07
CA GLY A 206 -82.51 3.87 -5.42
C GLY A 206 -81.41 4.93 -5.46
N SER A 207 -80.84 5.32 -4.31
CA SER A 207 -79.67 6.20 -4.27
C SER A 207 -78.39 5.48 -4.72
N PHE A 208 -77.39 6.24 -5.14
CA PHE A 208 -76.14 5.73 -5.71
C PHE A 208 -74.92 6.34 -5.01
N ASP A 209 -74.09 5.49 -4.42
CA ASP A 209 -72.83 5.87 -3.80
C ASP A 209 -71.63 5.52 -4.68
N VAL A 210 -70.67 6.43 -4.77
CA VAL A 210 -69.33 6.15 -5.30
C VAL A 210 -68.34 6.09 -4.14
N ASN A 211 -67.70 4.92 -4.05
CA ASN A 211 -66.78 4.58 -2.98
C ASN A 211 -65.37 4.32 -3.53
N LEU A 212 -64.34 4.70 -2.77
CA LEU A 212 -62.99 4.20 -2.93
C LEU A 212 -62.77 3.12 -1.88
N ILE A 213 -62.65 1.88 -2.32
CA ILE A 213 -62.49 0.73 -1.45
C ILE A 213 -61.03 0.29 -1.43
N THR A 214 -60.46 0.17 -0.24
CA THR A 214 -59.15 -0.47 -0.05
C THR A 214 -59.35 -1.95 0.19
N TYR A 215 -58.74 -2.76 -0.66
CA TYR A 215 -58.62 -4.21 -0.45
C TYR A 215 -57.20 -4.56 -0.03
N THR A 216 -57.07 -5.47 0.92
CA THR A 216 -55.79 -6.01 1.37
C THR A 216 -55.80 -7.52 1.20
N ASN A 217 -54.71 -8.08 0.65
CA ASN A 217 -54.50 -9.52 0.70
C ASN A 217 -53.82 -9.86 2.04
N THR A 218 -54.45 -10.74 2.82
CA THR A 218 -53.86 -11.30 4.03
C THR A 218 -53.95 -12.81 3.97
N SER A 219 -52.80 -13.46 3.90
CA SER A 219 -52.63 -14.91 3.82
C SER A 219 -53.43 -15.55 2.67
N GLY A 220 -53.46 -14.89 1.51
CA GLY A 220 -54.16 -15.38 0.31
C GLY A 220 -55.66 -15.07 0.26
N THR A 221 -56.18 -14.30 1.23
CA THR A 221 -57.57 -13.83 1.25
C THR A 221 -57.63 -12.33 1.01
N VAL A 222 -58.34 -11.92 -0.03
CA VAL A 222 -58.62 -10.50 -0.30
C VAL A 222 -59.86 -10.07 0.48
N SER A 223 -59.71 -9.06 1.33
CA SER A 223 -60.80 -8.48 2.12
C SER A 223 -60.83 -6.96 2.01
N ARG A 224 -62.04 -6.40 2.14
CA ARG A 224 -62.26 -4.94 2.24
C ARG A 224 -61.76 -4.49 3.62
N THR A 225 -60.78 -3.60 3.65
CA THR A 225 -60.20 -3.11 4.91
C THR A 225 -60.59 -1.67 5.21
N LYS A 226 -60.83 -0.84 4.18
CA LYS A 226 -61.29 0.55 4.33
C LYS A 226 -62.21 0.95 3.18
N SER A 227 -63.02 1.98 3.43
CA SER A 227 -63.90 2.58 2.42
C SER A 227 -64.10 4.06 2.67
N VAL A 228 -63.92 4.87 1.63
CA VAL A 228 -64.26 6.29 1.65
C VAL A 228 -65.39 6.52 0.67
N ARG A 229 -66.50 7.06 1.15
CA ARG A 229 -67.58 7.55 0.30
C ARG A 229 -67.30 9.01 -0.05
N PHE A 230 -67.32 9.36 -1.33
CA PHE A 230 -66.99 10.72 -1.78
C PHE A 230 -68.06 11.34 -2.67
N ALA A 231 -69.00 10.54 -3.17
CA ALA A 231 -70.21 11.04 -3.80
C ALA A 231 -71.37 10.11 -3.45
N SER A 232 -72.51 10.70 -3.11
CA SER A 232 -73.78 10.01 -3.01
C SER A 232 -74.80 10.85 -3.78
N PHE A 233 -75.59 10.17 -4.60
CA PHE A 233 -76.60 10.75 -5.45
C PHE A 233 -77.95 10.17 -5.03
N GLY A 234 -78.76 10.99 -4.36
CA GLY A 234 -79.99 10.55 -3.70
C GLY A 234 -80.44 11.58 -2.67
N LYS A 235 -81.31 11.18 -1.74
CA LYS A 235 -81.87 12.08 -0.71
C LYS A 235 -80.79 12.66 0.22
N GLU A 236 -79.68 11.92 0.43
CA GLU A 236 -78.61 12.32 1.36
C GLU A 236 -77.22 12.09 0.76
N ALA A 237 -76.37 13.12 0.76
CA ALA A 237 -74.98 13.04 0.38
C ALA A 237 -74.05 12.85 1.60
N VAL A 238 -73.19 11.83 1.60
CA VAL A 238 -72.22 11.59 2.68
C VAL A 238 -70.81 11.65 2.14
N ILE A 239 -69.93 12.41 2.81
CA ILE A 239 -68.51 12.59 2.47
C ILE A 239 -67.67 12.18 3.69
N GLY A 240 -66.90 11.09 3.56
CA GLY A 240 -66.01 10.61 4.62
C GLY A 240 -65.96 9.08 4.76
N GLU A 241 -65.23 8.62 5.78
CA GLU A 241 -65.25 7.21 6.18
C GLU A 241 -66.46 6.96 7.08
N THR A 242 -67.37 6.08 6.67
CA THR A 242 -68.62 5.79 7.41
C THR A 242 -68.42 5.22 8.80
N ASN A 243 -67.24 4.66 9.06
CA ASN A 243 -66.88 4.03 10.34
C ASN A 243 -66.06 4.98 11.23
N GLN A 244 -65.92 6.24 10.80
CA GLN A 244 -65.25 7.31 11.53
C GLN A 244 -66.12 8.57 11.49
N THR A 245 -65.55 9.69 11.95
CA THR A 245 -66.18 10.99 11.78
C THR A 245 -66.38 11.29 10.29
N HIS A 246 -67.60 11.61 9.88
CA HIS A 246 -67.96 11.91 8.49
C HIS A 246 -68.91 13.10 8.40
N ALA A 247 -68.98 13.71 7.22
CA ALA A 247 -69.94 14.76 6.92
C ALA A 247 -71.16 14.16 6.20
N ARG A 248 -72.36 14.51 6.66
CA ARG A 248 -73.65 14.20 6.04
C ARG A 248 -74.30 15.49 5.55
N ILE A 249 -74.86 15.46 4.37
CA ILE A 249 -75.54 16.57 3.71
C ILE A 249 -76.91 16.04 3.26
N ASP A 250 -77.97 16.43 3.94
CA ASP A 250 -79.34 16.15 3.53
C ASP A 250 -79.93 17.41 2.83
N THR A 251 -81.17 17.34 2.35
CA THR A 251 -81.87 18.50 1.80
C THR A 251 -81.95 19.67 2.78
N ASP A 252 -81.93 19.35 4.08
CA ASP A 252 -82.26 20.30 5.15
C ASP A 252 -81.11 20.53 6.15
N SER A 253 -80.00 19.78 6.08
CA SER A 253 -78.87 19.93 7.01
C SER A 253 -77.50 19.55 6.44
N PHE A 254 -76.45 20.16 6.98
CA PHE A 254 -75.07 19.70 6.92
C PHE A 254 -74.61 19.29 8.32
N ASP A 255 -74.35 18.01 8.54
CA ASP A 255 -73.98 17.44 9.84
C ASP A 255 -72.56 16.87 9.81
N ILE A 256 -71.77 17.13 10.84
CA ILE A 256 -70.54 16.40 11.13
C ILE A 256 -70.90 15.36 12.20
N ILE A 257 -70.80 14.09 11.85
CA ILE A 257 -71.21 12.96 12.68
C ILE A 257 -69.95 12.22 13.12
N ASP A 258 -69.83 11.89 14.41
CA ASP A 258 -68.73 11.11 14.96
C ASP A 258 -68.87 9.61 14.71
N ALA A 259 -67.80 8.86 14.97
CA ALA A 259 -67.75 7.41 14.75
C ALA A 259 -68.80 6.61 15.54
N ASP A 260 -69.31 7.17 16.63
CA ASP A 260 -70.38 6.60 17.46
C ASP A 260 -71.80 6.98 16.99
N GLY A 261 -71.92 7.75 15.91
CA GLY A 261 -73.18 8.24 15.37
C GLY A 261 -73.67 9.56 16.00
N SER A 262 -72.93 10.14 16.95
CA SER A 262 -73.29 11.42 17.58
C SER A 262 -73.06 12.59 16.61
N ILE A 263 -74.00 13.53 16.51
CA ILE A 263 -73.79 14.75 15.72
C ILE A 263 -72.89 15.71 16.50
N ARG A 264 -71.66 15.92 16.02
CA ARG A 264 -70.69 16.85 16.58
C ARG A 264 -71.01 18.31 16.22
N ALA A 265 -71.48 18.55 15.01
CA ALA A 265 -71.91 19.86 14.53
C ALA A 265 -73.03 19.69 13.50
N SER A 266 -74.04 20.56 13.54
CA SER A 266 -75.15 20.54 12.58
C SER A 266 -75.42 21.95 12.08
N LEU A 267 -75.65 22.07 10.78
CA LEU A 267 -76.01 23.28 10.07
C LEU A 267 -77.30 22.98 9.29
N GLY A 268 -78.45 23.00 9.97
CA GLY A 268 -79.79 22.83 9.38
C GLY A 268 -80.77 22.02 10.25
N GLY A 269 -82.02 21.83 9.79
CA GLY A 269 -83.09 21.11 10.51
C GLY A 269 -84.52 21.66 10.28
N ALA A 270 -85.55 20.89 10.69
CA ALA A 270 -86.98 21.20 10.49
C ALA A 270 -87.49 22.47 11.20
N THR A 271 -86.67 23.03 12.09
CA THR A 271 -86.88 24.38 12.60
C THR A 271 -86.16 25.32 11.63
N PRO A 272 -86.85 26.26 10.95
CA PRO A 272 -86.15 27.24 10.12
C PRO A 272 -85.06 27.85 10.99
N LEU A 273 -83.80 27.67 10.57
CA LEU A 273 -82.69 28.35 11.19
C LEU A 273 -83.13 29.82 11.25
N LEU A 274 -83.26 30.37 12.46
CA LEU A 274 -83.40 31.80 12.63
C LEU A 274 -82.29 32.37 11.75
N GLN A 275 -82.62 33.12 10.70
CA GLN A 275 -81.59 33.61 9.78
C GLN A 275 -80.65 34.47 10.62
N ILE A 276 -79.51 33.90 11.07
CA ILE A 276 -78.60 34.53 12.02
C ILE A 276 -77.79 35.64 11.35
N GLY A 277 -78.11 35.91 10.09
CA GLY A 277 -77.47 36.88 9.23
C GLY A 277 -77.31 36.34 7.82
N LYS A 278 -77.08 37.25 6.87
CA LYS A 278 -76.72 36.90 5.49
C LYS A 278 -75.20 36.78 5.42
N PHE A 279 -74.69 35.56 5.30
CA PHE A 279 -73.27 35.36 5.05
C PHE A 279 -72.93 35.77 3.61
N THR A 280 -72.03 36.73 3.46
CA THR A 280 -71.50 37.09 2.14
C THR A 280 -70.07 36.57 2.06
N PHE A 281 -69.82 35.70 1.07
CA PHE A 281 -68.47 35.28 0.72
C PHE A 281 -67.91 36.28 -0.28
N THR A 282 -66.92 37.05 0.14
CA THR A 282 -66.22 37.97 -0.76
C THR A 282 -64.87 37.36 -1.09
N ASN A 283 -64.68 36.96 -2.35
CA ASN A 283 -63.36 36.58 -2.83
C ASN A 283 -62.51 37.86 -2.91
N ARG A 284 -61.49 37.98 -2.06
CA ARG A 284 -60.51 39.06 -2.17
C ARG A 284 -59.43 38.62 -3.15
N GLU A 285 -58.93 39.55 -3.96
CA GLU A 285 -57.99 39.32 -5.08
C GLU A 285 -56.72 38.51 -4.74
N ASN A 286 -56.42 38.30 -3.44
CA ASN A 286 -55.27 37.51 -2.97
C ASN A 286 -55.61 36.05 -2.60
N GLY A 287 -56.78 35.52 -3.01
CA GLY A 287 -57.16 34.12 -2.81
C GLY A 287 -57.61 33.74 -1.40
N ASN A 288 -57.70 34.71 -0.48
CA ASN A 288 -58.25 34.49 0.86
C ASN A 288 -59.76 34.71 0.85
N LEU A 289 -60.50 33.63 1.08
CA LEU A 289 -61.95 33.67 1.26
C LEU A 289 -62.26 34.24 2.66
N THR A 290 -62.87 35.42 2.71
CA THR A 290 -63.33 36.01 3.99
C THR A 290 -64.82 35.75 4.15
N LEU A 291 -65.21 35.06 5.22
CA LEU A 291 -66.60 34.87 5.62
C LEU A 291 -67.03 36.03 6.51
N GLN A 292 -68.04 36.79 6.10
CA GLN A 292 -68.59 37.89 6.88
C GLN A 292 -70.07 37.65 7.16
N LEU A 293 -70.43 37.55 8.44
CA LEU A 293 -71.81 37.47 8.91
C LEU A 293 -72.39 38.89 8.93
N ASN A 294 -73.45 39.15 8.13
CA ASN A 294 -74.18 40.42 8.14
C ASN A 294 -75.49 40.29 8.91
#